data_AF-A0A0C3B8A7-F1
#
_entry.id   AF-A0A0C3B8A7-F1
#
_cell.length_a   1.000
_cell.length_b   1.000
_cell.length_c   1.000
_cell.angle_alpha   90.00
_cell.angle_beta   90.00
_cell.angle_gamma   90.00
#
_symmetry.space_group_name_H-M   'P 1'
#
loop_
_entity.id
_entity.type
_entity.pdbx_description
1 polymer ?
#
loop_
_entity_poly.entity_id
_entity_poly.type
_entity_poly.pdbx_seq_one_letter_code
_entity_poly.pdbx_strand_id
1 'polypeptide(L)'
;MSTLDDEPKPGTALKIVVEENAQLNAFVAMIERKLQLDKQRVNDLKEWQQSWNPEWTTSGIAALVTPLLDHMKQEVAYYEASNEEITSIIKNLSTMDVAVNTNDNVCFLGNEPR
;
A
#
# COMPACT_ATOMS: atom_id res chain seq x y z
N MET A 1 45.03 -16.96 0.33
CA MET A 1 43.92 -16.31 -0.38
C MET A 1 43.19 -17.41 -1.14
N SER A 2 42.28 -18.10 -0.45
CA SER A 2 41.42 -19.14 -1.05
C SER A 2 40.05 -18.53 -1.24
N THR A 3 39.73 -18.21 -2.48
CA THR A 3 38.40 -17.81 -2.95
C THR A 3 37.78 -18.99 -3.67
N LEU A 4 37.46 -20.06 -2.95
CA LEU A 4 36.67 -21.17 -3.45
C LEU A 4 35.83 -21.67 -2.27
N ASP A 5 34.54 -21.89 -2.55
CA ASP A 5 33.50 -22.43 -1.67
C ASP A 5 32.70 -21.44 -0.81
N ASP A 6 32.03 -20.48 -1.45
CA ASP A 6 30.71 -20.03 -0.99
C ASP A 6 29.64 -20.56 -1.96
N GLU A 7 29.69 -21.87 -2.26
CA GLU A 7 28.59 -22.51 -2.96
C GLU A 7 27.37 -22.48 -2.02
N PRO A 8 26.25 -21.85 -2.41
CA PRO A 8 25.08 -21.75 -1.53
C PRO A 8 24.58 -23.14 -1.20
N LYS A 9 24.65 -23.54 0.07
CA LYS A 9 24.15 -24.84 0.52
C LYS A 9 22.70 -25.02 0.03
N PRO A 10 22.35 -26.15 -0.59
CA PRO A 10 20.99 -26.42 -1.02
C PRO A 10 20.07 -26.31 0.19
N GLY A 11 19.13 -25.36 0.16
CA GLY A 11 18.27 -24.98 1.29
C GLY A 11 18.44 -23.53 1.77
N THR A 12 19.59 -22.90 1.51
CA THR A 12 19.83 -21.49 1.87
C THR A 12 18.99 -20.54 1.00
N ALA A 13 18.91 -20.80 -0.30
CA ALA A 13 18.12 -19.99 -1.24
C ALA A 13 16.62 -20.01 -0.91
N LEU A 14 16.06 -21.19 -0.60
CA LEU A 14 14.65 -21.32 -0.24
C LEU A 14 14.33 -20.63 1.10
N LYS A 15 15.25 -20.71 2.07
CA LYS A 15 15.12 -20.00 3.34
C LYS A 15 15.11 -18.47 3.13
N ILE A 16 16.01 -17.95 2.29
CA ILE A 16 16.05 -16.52 1.95
C ILE A 16 14.72 -16.07 1.33
N VAL A 17 14.17 -16.84 0.39
CA VAL A 17 12.87 -16.51 -0.24
C VAL A 17 11.73 -16.46 0.78
N VAL A 18 11.69 -17.40 1.72
CA VAL A 18 10.67 -17.40 2.79
C VAL A 18 10.82 -16.17 3.71
N GLU A 19 12.05 -15.83 4.08
CA GLU A 19 12.35 -14.66 4.92
C GLU A 19 12.00 -13.35 4.21
N GLU A 20 12.36 -13.21 2.93
CA GLU A 20 12.03 -12.05 2.11
C GLU A 20 10.51 -11.89 1.92
N ASN A 21 9.79 -13.00 1.71
CA ASN A 21 8.34 -12.97 1.63
C ASN A 21 7.70 -12.54 2.96
N ALA A 22 8.24 -12.99 4.11
CA ALA A 22 7.78 -12.53 5.41
C ALA A 22 7.97 -11.01 5.60
N GLN A 23 9.10 -10.46 5.14
CA GLN A 23 9.35 -9.01 5.17
C GLN A 23 8.41 -8.24 4.25
N LEU A 24 8.16 -8.74 3.03
CA LEU A 24 7.21 -8.13 2.10
C LEU A 24 5.79 -8.08 2.69
N ASN A 25 5.33 -9.16 3.31
CA ASN A 25 4.03 -9.21 3.98
C ASN A 25 3.93 -8.21 5.14
N ALA A 26 4.98 -8.09 5.95
CA ALA A 26 5.02 -7.10 7.03
C ALA A 26 4.96 -5.66 6.49
N PHE A 27 5.65 -5.38 5.38
CA PHE A 27 5.59 -4.09 4.71
C PHE A 27 4.18 -3.79 4.17
N VAL A 28 3.56 -4.74 3.46
CA VAL A 28 2.19 -4.58 2.94
C VAL A 28 1.20 -4.29 4.07
N ALA A 29 1.25 -5.06 5.16
CA ALA A 29 0.37 -4.85 6.33
C ALA A 29 0.54 -3.46 6.96
N MET A 30 1.77 -2.93 6.99
CA MET A 30 2.04 -1.58 7.47
C MET A 30 1.42 -0.50 6.56
N ILE A 31 1.53 -0.68 5.24
CA ILE A 31 0.92 0.24 4.26
C ILE A 31 -0.62 0.16 4.31
N GLU A 32 -1.19 -1.03 4.48
CA GLU A 32 -2.64 -1.20 4.65
C GLU A 32 -3.15 -0.48 5.90
N ARG A 33 -2.40 -0.54 7.01
CA ARG A 33 -2.71 0.23 8.22
C ARG A 33 -2.67 1.73 7.96
N LYS A 34 -1.67 2.22 7.22
CA LYS A 34 -1.59 3.63 6.80
C LYS A 34 -2.82 4.04 5.97
N LEU A 35 -3.23 3.22 5.00
CA LEU A 35 -4.44 3.46 4.21
C LEU A 35 -5.70 3.56 5.05
N GLN A 36 -5.84 2.72 6.08
CA GLN A 36 -6.99 2.78 6.99
C GLN A 36 -7.03 4.11 7.76
N LEU A 37 -5.88 4.57 8.26
CA LEU A 37 -5.76 5.85 8.96
C LEU A 37 -6.10 7.02 8.04
N ASP A 38 -5.59 7.02 6.81
CA ASP A 38 -5.87 8.09 5.85
C ASP A 38 -7.34 8.11 5.42
N LYS A 39 -7.98 6.95 5.25
CA LYS A 39 -9.42 6.86 4.97
C LYS A 39 -10.25 7.41 6.13
N GLN A 40 -9.85 7.12 7.37
CA GLN A 40 -10.50 7.69 8.55
C GLN A 40 -10.35 9.21 8.56
N ARG A 41 -9.13 9.73 8.34
CA ARG A 41 -8.88 11.17 8.26
C ARG A 41 -9.71 11.86 7.18
N VAL A 42 -9.84 11.26 6.00
CA VAL A 42 -10.70 11.78 4.92
C VAL A 42 -12.16 11.84 5.36
N ASN A 43 -12.66 10.81 6.05
CA ASN A 43 -14.04 10.81 6.56
C ASN A 43 -14.25 11.93 7.58
N ASP A 44 -13.32 12.09 8.53
CA ASP A 44 -13.38 13.13 9.56
C ASP A 44 -13.37 14.54 8.94
N LEU A 45 -12.50 14.76 7.93
CA LEU A 45 -12.43 16.02 7.19
C LEU A 45 -13.73 16.31 6.42
N LYS A 46 -14.35 15.30 5.82
CA LYS A 46 -15.62 15.44 5.09
C LYS A 46 -16.79 15.71 6.04
N GLU A 47 -16.83 15.05 7.20
CA GLU A 47 -17.82 15.33 8.24
C GLU A 47 -17.67 16.77 8.74
N TRP A 48 -16.44 17.21 8.99
CA TRP A 48 -16.19 18.59 9.35
C TRP A 48 -16.62 19.57 8.26
N GLN A 49 -16.38 19.23 6.99
CA GLN A 49 -16.82 20.03 5.85
C GLN A 49 -18.35 20.21 5.79
N GLN A 50 -19.12 19.18 6.19
CA GLN A 50 -20.59 19.27 6.26
C GLN A 50 -21.08 20.25 7.33
N SER A 51 -20.26 20.53 8.35
CA SER A 51 -20.60 21.48 9.42
C SER A 51 -20.34 22.95 9.06
N TRP A 52 -19.75 23.23 7.89
CA TRP A 52 -19.42 24.59 7.49
C TRP A 52 -20.67 25.43 7.27
N ASN A 53 -20.67 26.65 7.80
CA ASN A 53 -21.72 27.61 7.45
C ASN A 53 -21.44 28.19 6.06
N PRO A 54 -22.34 28.03 5.07
CA PRO A 54 -22.16 28.58 3.73
C PRO A 54 -22.05 30.11 3.72
N GLU A 55 -22.65 30.80 4.68
CA GLU A 55 -22.60 32.26 4.82
C GLU A 55 -21.19 32.78 5.08
N TRP A 56 -20.27 31.96 5.60
CA TRP A 56 -18.89 32.38 5.83
C TRP A 56 -18.20 32.83 4.53
N THR A 57 -18.54 32.19 3.40
CA THR A 57 -17.97 32.49 2.08
C THR A 57 -18.56 33.73 1.41
N THR A 58 -19.70 34.22 1.90
CA THR A 58 -20.39 35.40 1.37
C THR A 58 -20.37 36.59 2.34
N SER A 59 -19.99 36.36 3.60
CA SER A 59 -19.88 37.36 4.64
C SER A 59 -18.61 38.22 4.52
N GLY A 60 -18.53 39.28 5.34
CA GLY A 60 -17.34 40.13 5.45
C GLY A 60 -16.08 39.41 5.95
N ILE A 61 -16.19 38.19 6.51
CA ILE A 61 -15.03 37.39 6.92
C ILE A 61 -14.52 36.43 5.84
N ALA A 62 -15.13 36.44 4.63
CA ALA A 62 -14.79 35.52 3.54
C ALA A 62 -13.29 35.47 3.23
N ALA A 63 -12.61 36.62 3.21
CA ALA A 63 -11.17 36.69 2.92
C ALA A 63 -10.29 35.99 3.98
N LEU A 64 -10.77 35.85 5.21
CA LEU A 64 -10.05 35.20 6.30
C LEU A 64 -10.29 33.68 6.32
N VAL A 65 -11.53 33.27 6.05
CA VAL A 65 -11.95 31.86 6.16
C VAL A 65 -11.68 31.06 4.88
N THR A 66 -11.84 31.67 3.70
CA THR A 66 -11.72 30.97 2.41
C THR A 66 -10.39 30.23 2.25
N PRO A 67 -9.22 30.82 2.55
CA PRO A 67 -7.95 30.11 2.44
C PRO A 67 -7.89 28.84 3.30
N LEU A 68 -8.49 28.90 4.50
CA LEU A 68 -8.54 27.77 5.42
C LEU A 68 -9.49 26.66 4.91
N LEU A 69 -10.67 27.04 4.41
CA LEU A 69 -11.62 26.11 3.82
C LEU A 69 -11.03 25.43 2.57
N ASP A 70 -10.32 26.19 1.73
CA ASP A 70 -9.68 25.66 0.52
C ASP A 70 -8.51 24.74 0.86
N HIS A 71 -7.72 25.06 1.88
CA HIS A 71 -6.68 24.15 2.38
C HIS A 71 -7.25 22.78 2.77
N MET A 72 -8.37 22.76 3.51
CA MET A 72 -9.03 21.51 3.91
C MET A 72 -9.55 20.72 2.70
N LYS A 73 -10.13 21.39 1.70
CA LYS A 73 -10.56 20.72 0.46
C LYS A 73 -9.38 20.10 -0.28
N GLN A 74 -8.27 20.81 -0.37
CA GLN A 74 -7.04 20.31 -1.00
C GLN A 74 -6.48 19.12 -0.24
N GLU A 75 -6.53 19.14 1.09
CA GLU A 75 -6.10 18.04 1.95
C GLU A 75 -6.93 16.77 1.70
N VAL A 76 -8.26 16.89 1.61
CA VAL A 76 -9.14 15.77 1.24
C VAL A 76 -8.76 15.21 -0.13
N ALA A 77 -8.64 16.07 -1.15
CA ALA A 77 -8.31 15.64 -2.51
C ALA A 77 -6.94 14.95 -2.57
N TYR A 78 -5.95 15.46 -1.82
CA TYR A 78 -4.62 14.87 -1.73
C TYR A 78 -4.66 13.45 -1.14
N TYR A 79 -5.36 13.26 -0.01
CA TYR A 79 -5.45 11.95 0.61
C TYR A 79 -6.24 10.95 -0.25
N GLU A 80 -7.30 11.39 -0.93
CA GLU A 80 -8.03 10.52 -1.86
C GLU A 80 -7.13 10.04 -3.01
N ALA A 81 -6.43 10.95 -3.67
CA ALA A 81 -5.51 10.60 -4.75
C ALA A 81 -4.37 9.70 -4.28
N SER A 82 -3.75 10.02 -3.13
CA SER A 82 -2.69 9.19 -2.54
C SER A 82 -3.20 7.79 -2.16
N ASN A 83 -4.42 7.69 -1.61
CA ASN A 83 -5.01 6.42 -1.25
C ASN A 83 -5.31 5.55 -2.48
N GLU A 84 -5.78 6.14 -3.57
CA GLU A 84 -5.98 5.43 -4.85
C GLU A 84 -4.66 4.89 -5.41
N GLU A 85 -3.62 5.72 -5.44
CA GLU A 85 -2.29 5.34 -5.93
C GLU A 85 -1.71 4.19 -5.10
N ILE A 86 -1.71 4.33 -3.77
CA ILE A 86 -1.16 3.32 -2.86
C ILE A 86 -1.96 2.01 -2.94
N THR A 87 -3.29 2.09 -3.06
CA THR A 87 -4.14 0.90 -3.25
C THR A 87 -3.79 0.18 -4.55
N SER A 88 -3.52 0.91 -5.64
CA SER A 88 -3.07 0.33 -6.90
C SER A 88 -1.72 -0.38 -6.76
N ILE A 89 -0.76 0.25 -6.07
CA ILE A 89 0.57 -0.32 -5.81
C ILE A 89 0.44 -1.62 -5.00
N ILE A 90 -0.33 -1.62 -3.90
CA ILE A 90 -0.53 -2.83 -3.08
C ILE A 90 -1.17 -3.94 -3.91
N LYS A 91 -2.21 -3.64 -4.68
CA LYS A 91 -2.87 -4.64 -5.52
C LYS A 91 -1.89 -5.30 -6.49
N ASN A 92 -1.01 -4.52 -7.10
CA ASN A 92 0.02 -5.05 -8.00
C ASN A 92 1.01 -5.96 -7.25
N LEU A 93 1.47 -5.54 -6.07
CA LEU A 93 2.36 -6.34 -5.21
C LEU A 93 1.71 -7.66 -4.80
N SER A 94 0.43 -7.65 -4.42
CA SER A 94 -0.32 -8.87 -4.08
C SER A 94 -0.53 -9.80 -5.29
N THR A 95 -0.73 -9.26 -6.50
CA THR A 95 -0.84 -10.09 -7.70
C THR A 95 0.49 -10.72 -8.13
N MET A 96 1.63 -10.08 -7.84
CA MET A 96 2.95 -10.66 -8.11
C MET A 96 3.24 -11.86 -7.18
N ASP A 97 2.82 -11.81 -5.92
CA ASP A 97 2.96 -12.93 -4.98
C ASP A 97 2.14 -14.18 -5.43
N VAL A 98 0.95 -13.98 -5.99
CA VAL A 98 0.15 -15.10 -6.55
C VAL A 98 0.82 -15.72 -7.78
N ALA A 99 1.42 -14.91 -8.65
CA ALA A 99 2.10 -15.39 -9.87
C ALA A 99 3.40 -16.16 -9.57
N VAL A 100 4.13 -15.77 -8.52
CA VAL A 100 5.32 -16.50 -8.05
C VAL A 100 4.91 -17.86 -7.45
N ASN A 101 3.89 -17.90 -6.60
CA ASN A 101 3.43 -19.14 -5.98
C ASN A 101 2.74 -20.13 -6.93
N THR A 102 2.25 -19.70 -8.11
CA THR A 102 1.65 -20.62 -9.09
C THR A 102 2.68 -21.32 -9.99
N ASN A 103 3.87 -20.75 -10.16
CA ASN A 103 4.94 -21.37 -10.95
C ASN A 103 5.67 -22.51 -10.21
N ASP A 104 5.59 -22.57 -8.88
CA ASP A 104 6.21 -23.64 -8.09
C ASP A 104 5.39 -24.94 -8.06
N ASN A 105 4.17 -24.95 -8.59
CA ASN A 105 3.31 -26.13 -8.64
C ASN A 105 3.32 -26.89 -9.99
N VAL A 106 4.18 -26.52 -10.94
CA VAL A 106 4.27 -27.17 -12.26
C VAL A 106 5.65 -27.79 -12.48
N CYS A 107 6.13 -28.62 -11.55
CA CYS A 107 7.38 -29.37 -11.72
C CYS A 107 7.39 -30.73 -10.99
N PHE A 108 6.29 -31.48 -10.95
CA PHE A 108 6.34 -32.90 -10.56
C PHE A 108 5.24 -33.73 -11.25
N LEU A 109 5.40 -33.97 -12.56
CA LEU A 109 4.87 -35.17 -13.20
C LEU A 109 5.95 -35.71 -14.14
N GLY A 110 7.05 -36.16 -13.54
CA GLY A 110 7.99 -37.07 -14.19
C GLY A 110 7.46 -38.51 -14.11
N ASN A 111 7.16 -39.07 -15.28
CA ASN A 111 7.31 -40.46 -15.71
C ASN A 111 7.34 -41.57 -14.63
N GLU A 112 6.40 -42.52 -14.74
CA GLU A 112 6.66 -43.93 -14.42
C GLU A 112 6.33 -44.82 -15.62
N PRO A 113 7.21 -45.78 -15.98
CA PRO A 113 7.01 -46.71 -17.08
C PRO A 113 6.29 -47.99 -16.64
N ARG A 114 5.49 -48.57 -17.54
CA ARG A 114 5.23 -50.01 -17.60
C ARG A 114 5.23 -50.48 -19.03
#